data_AF-A0A815E8T3-F1
#
_entry.id   AF-A0A815E8T3-F1
#
_cell.length_a   1.000
_cell.length_b   1.000
_cell.length_c   1.000
_cell.angle_alpha   90.00
_cell.angle_beta   90.00
_cell.angle_gamma   90.00
#
_symmetry.space_group_name_H-M   'P 1'
#
loop_
_entity.id
_entity.type
_entity.pdbx_description
1 polymer ?
#
loop_
_entity_poly.entity_id
_entity_poly.type
_entity_poly.pdbx_seq_one_letter_code
_entity_poly.pdbx_strand_id
1 'polypeptide(L)'
;MAINNQQSTIEYLSIRHRCTLHELYTIISYTPQLRRLNLRHKLEIDSNIRTILPITLSNLTDFSIYIHHIKFDEFEIFIRKICSKLKILRVNIQSRDITFLNAYRWEKLILQFLPQLEEFYLRYYERVGSVYKYPIYNEGSNQFISSFWIERDNGYLNLKSTVNPSFI
;
A
#
# COMPACT_ATOMS: atom_id res chain seq x y z
N MET A 1 -3.83 28.84 -26.23
CA MET A 1 -2.64 28.00 -25.97
C MET A 1 -1.87 28.63 -24.82
N ALA A 2 -1.79 27.95 -23.69
CA ALA A 2 -0.88 28.30 -22.60
C ALA A 2 -0.42 27.00 -21.95
N ILE A 3 0.71 26.46 -22.40
CA ILE A 3 1.35 25.28 -21.81
C ILE A 3 2.39 25.80 -20.83
N ASN A 4 1.95 26.35 -19.70
CA ASN A 4 2.84 26.50 -18.55
C ASN A 4 2.96 25.13 -17.89
N ASN A 5 3.77 24.25 -18.47
CA ASN A 5 4.22 23.00 -17.84
C ASN A 5 5.24 23.33 -16.73
N GLN A 6 4.85 24.15 -15.75
CA GLN A 6 5.60 24.27 -14.51
C GLN A 6 5.37 22.99 -13.72
N GLN A 7 6.20 21.99 -14.01
CA GLN A 7 6.28 20.79 -13.20
C GLN A 7 6.70 21.18 -11.79
N SER A 8 5.98 20.66 -10.81
CA SER A 8 6.21 21.00 -9.41
C SER A 8 7.54 20.43 -8.91
N THR A 9 8.23 21.20 -8.07
CA THR A 9 9.45 20.77 -7.35
C THR A 9 9.13 20.02 -6.06
N ILE A 10 7.85 19.69 -5.81
CA ILE A 10 7.44 18.93 -4.63
C ILE A 10 8.13 17.57 -4.60
N GLU A 11 8.95 17.36 -3.56
CA GLU A 11 9.59 16.08 -3.28
C GLU A 11 8.82 15.25 -2.23
N TYR A 12 7.97 15.90 -1.42
CA TYR A 12 7.26 15.27 -0.30
C TYR A 12 5.78 15.60 -0.37
N LEU A 13 4.94 14.58 -0.49
CA LEU A 13 3.49 14.74 -0.55
C LEU A 13 2.81 13.86 0.49
N SER A 14 1.97 14.47 1.33
CA SER A 14 1.09 13.74 2.23
C SER A 14 -0.36 14.11 1.96
N ILE A 15 -1.14 13.13 1.50
CA ILE A 15 -2.57 13.26 1.27
C ILE A 15 -3.29 12.70 2.49
N ARG A 16 -3.98 13.60 3.21
CA ARG A 16 -4.69 13.31 4.46
C ARG A 16 -6.21 13.35 4.33
N HIS A 17 -6.73 13.16 3.12
CA HIS A 17 -8.15 13.08 2.83
C HIS A 17 -8.39 11.90 1.89
N ARG A 18 -9.67 11.52 1.70
CA ARG A 18 -10.04 10.50 0.71
C ARG A 18 -9.61 11.00 -0.66
N CYS A 19 -8.96 10.12 -1.41
CA CYS A 19 -8.49 10.43 -2.74
C CYS A 19 -8.87 9.25 -3.63
N THR A 20 -9.41 9.54 -4.80
CA THR A 20 -9.62 8.50 -5.79
C THR A 20 -8.31 8.17 -6.50
N LEU A 21 -8.28 7.02 -7.15
CA LEU A 21 -7.14 6.64 -7.95
C LEU A 21 -6.90 7.67 -9.06
N HIS A 22 -7.95 8.09 -9.79
CA HIS A 22 -7.83 9.12 -10.82
C HIS A 22 -7.24 10.45 -10.31
N GLU A 23 -7.71 10.92 -9.14
CA GLU A 23 -7.19 12.14 -8.51
C GLU A 23 -5.72 11.98 -8.14
N LEU A 24 -5.34 10.85 -7.55
CA LEU A 24 -3.95 10.56 -7.22
C LEU A 24 -3.08 10.59 -8.47
N TYR A 25 -3.52 9.93 -9.55
CA TYR A 25 -2.84 9.92 -10.84
C TYR A 25 -2.65 11.34 -11.41
N THR A 26 -3.68 12.18 -11.28
CA THR A 26 -3.60 13.59 -11.69
C THR A 26 -2.56 14.33 -10.89
N ILE A 27 -2.55 14.21 -9.56
CA ILE A 27 -1.61 14.91 -8.68
C ILE A 27 -0.17 14.49 -8.99
N ILE A 28 0.08 13.18 -9.11
CA ILE A 28 1.44 12.67 -9.28
C ILE A 28 2.03 13.00 -10.67
N SER A 29 1.20 13.21 -11.69
CA SER A 29 1.68 13.61 -13.03
C SER A 29 2.29 15.02 -13.04
N TYR A 30 1.88 15.89 -12.11
CA TYR A 30 2.44 17.23 -11.94
C TYR A 30 3.60 17.29 -10.93
N THR A 31 3.94 16.19 -10.25
CA THR A 31 5.02 16.12 -9.24
C THR A 31 6.10 15.10 -9.62
N PRO A 32 6.88 15.32 -10.70
CA PRO A 32 7.86 14.34 -11.17
C PRO A 32 9.09 14.19 -10.25
N GLN A 33 9.34 15.16 -9.38
CA GLN A 33 10.43 15.11 -8.39
C GLN A 33 10.03 14.42 -7.09
N LEU A 34 8.84 13.81 -7.03
CA LEU A 34 8.32 13.22 -5.80
C LEU A 34 9.20 12.06 -5.32
N ARG A 35 9.76 12.22 -4.13
CA ARG A 35 10.60 11.23 -3.42
C ARG A 35 9.83 10.48 -2.36
N ARG A 36 8.86 11.14 -1.70
CA ARG A 36 8.04 10.55 -0.65
C ARG A 36 6.55 10.82 -0.88
N LEU A 37 5.75 9.75 -0.84
CA LEU A 37 4.30 9.82 -0.95
C LEU A 37 3.65 9.13 0.25
N ASN A 38 2.77 9.84 0.95
CA ASN A 38 2.04 9.30 2.09
C ASN A 38 0.53 9.49 1.92
N LEU A 39 -0.17 8.38 1.65
CA LEU A 39 -1.63 8.29 1.55
C LEU A 39 -2.18 7.79 2.89
N ARG A 40 -2.55 8.72 3.78
CA ARG A 40 -2.97 8.37 5.15
C ARG A 40 -4.43 7.94 5.27
N HIS A 41 -5.24 8.28 4.27
CA HIS A 41 -6.66 7.96 4.24
C HIS A 41 -6.96 6.99 3.10
N LYS A 42 -8.20 6.48 3.10
CA LYS A 42 -8.71 5.53 2.11
C LYS A 42 -8.46 6.05 0.69
N LEU A 43 -7.66 5.28 -0.06
CA LEU A 43 -7.61 5.34 -1.51
C LEU A 43 -8.87 4.64 -2.05
N GLU A 44 -9.65 5.34 -2.86
CA GLU A 44 -10.84 4.79 -3.51
C GLU A 44 -10.51 4.40 -4.95
N ILE A 45 -10.74 3.14 -5.29
CA ILE A 45 -10.61 2.68 -6.68
C ILE A 45 -11.93 2.99 -7.38
N ASP A 46 -12.00 4.18 -7.98
CA ASP A 46 -13.15 4.72 -8.72
C ASP A 46 -13.19 4.28 -10.19
N SER A 47 -12.10 3.68 -10.66
CA SER A 47 -11.85 3.38 -12.07
C SER A 47 -11.18 2.01 -12.20
N ASN A 48 -11.32 1.38 -13.38
CA ASN A 48 -10.66 0.11 -13.63
C ASN A 48 -9.14 0.32 -13.61
N ILE A 49 -8.48 -0.12 -12.54
CA ILE A 49 -7.04 0.08 -12.36
C ILE A 49 -6.19 -0.43 -13.54
N ARG A 50 -6.72 -1.37 -14.33
CA ARG A 50 -6.06 -1.90 -15.53
C ARG A 50 -5.99 -0.87 -16.65
N THR A 51 -6.97 0.02 -16.80
CA THR A 51 -7.05 0.99 -17.90
C THR A 51 -6.19 2.24 -17.68
N ILE A 52 -5.71 2.45 -16.45
CA ILE A 52 -4.90 3.62 -16.14
C ILE A 52 -3.50 3.48 -16.75
N LEU A 53 -3.03 4.51 -17.45
CA LEU A 53 -1.69 4.53 -18.03
C LEU A 53 -0.61 4.46 -16.93
N PRO A 54 0.51 3.77 -17.15
CA PRO A 54 1.58 3.72 -16.18
C PRO A 54 2.18 5.11 -15.95
N ILE A 55 2.23 5.56 -14.69
CA ILE A 55 2.98 6.75 -14.30
C ILE A 55 4.27 6.29 -13.64
N THR A 56 5.39 6.70 -14.22
CA THR A 56 6.70 6.39 -13.65
C THR A 56 7.07 7.45 -12.62
N LEU A 57 6.99 7.11 -11.34
CA LEU A 57 7.56 7.94 -10.27
C LEU A 57 9.03 7.58 -10.07
N SER A 58 9.86 8.02 -11.02
CA SER A 58 11.26 7.62 -11.15
C SER A 58 12.17 8.00 -9.97
N ASN A 59 11.69 8.87 -9.09
CA ASN A 59 12.39 9.36 -7.90
C ASN A 59 11.75 8.90 -6.58
N LEU A 60 10.60 8.21 -6.64
CA LEU A 60 9.87 7.80 -5.45
C LEU A 60 10.64 6.68 -4.75
N THR A 61 11.06 6.96 -3.52
CA THR A 61 11.87 6.06 -2.68
C THR A 61 11.15 5.67 -1.41
N ASP A 62 10.21 6.48 -0.92
CA ASP A 62 9.41 6.22 0.27
C ASP A 62 7.91 6.29 -0.05
N PHE A 63 7.20 5.19 0.20
CA PHE A 63 5.77 5.13 -0.03
C PHE A 63 5.04 4.56 1.18
N SER A 64 4.04 5.30 1.64
CA SER A 64 3.15 4.89 2.72
C SER A 64 1.70 4.96 2.26
N ILE A 65 0.94 3.89 2.48
CA ILE A 65 -0.47 3.81 2.09
C ILE A 65 -1.32 3.20 3.20
N TYR A 66 -2.53 3.76 3.35
CA TYR A 66 -3.62 3.18 4.11
C TYR A 66 -4.64 2.55 3.16
N ILE A 67 -4.76 1.23 3.23
CA ILE A 67 -5.62 0.42 2.38
C ILE A 67 -6.91 0.10 3.13
N HIS A 68 -8.05 0.41 2.52
CA HIS A 68 -9.36 0.07 3.05
C HIS A 68 -10.27 -0.38 1.91
N HIS A 69 -10.74 -1.64 1.96
CA HIS A 69 -11.57 -2.32 0.95
C HIS A 69 -10.95 -2.58 -0.43
N ILE A 70 -9.65 -2.37 -0.62
CA ILE A 70 -8.95 -2.79 -1.84
C ILE A 70 -8.52 -4.26 -1.67
N LYS A 71 -8.65 -5.06 -2.73
CA LYS A 71 -8.13 -6.44 -2.76
C LYS A 71 -6.63 -6.46 -3.04
N PHE A 72 -5.94 -7.51 -2.60
CA PHE A 72 -4.49 -7.62 -2.85
C PHE A 72 -4.16 -7.52 -4.33
N ASP A 73 -4.92 -8.17 -5.22
CA ASP A 73 -4.66 -8.16 -6.67
C ASP A 73 -4.69 -6.74 -7.26
N GLU A 74 -5.58 -5.89 -6.74
CA GLU A 74 -5.68 -4.50 -7.18
C GLU A 74 -4.50 -3.68 -6.66
N PHE A 75 -4.14 -3.87 -5.39
CA PHE A 75 -2.93 -3.27 -4.82
C PHE A 75 -1.66 -3.71 -5.58
N GLU A 76 -1.57 -4.98 -5.97
CA GLU A 76 -0.45 -5.53 -6.74
C GLU A 76 -0.35 -4.85 -8.11
N ILE A 77 -1.46 -4.67 -8.82
CA ILE A 77 -1.48 -3.92 -10.09
C ILE A 77 -1.06 -2.47 -9.86
N PHE A 78 -1.55 -1.85 -8.78
CA PHE A 78 -1.21 -0.47 -8.43
C PHE A 78 0.30 -0.31 -8.23
N ILE A 79 0.89 -1.05 -7.28
CA ILE A 79 2.29 -0.87 -6.87
C ILE A 79 3.27 -1.13 -8.02
N ARG A 80 2.93 -2.07 -8.91
CA ARG A 80 3.71 -2.38 -10.13
C ARG A 80 3.78 -1.20 -11.10
N LYS A 81 2.80 -0.31 -11.09
CA LYS A 81 2.76 0.85 -12.00
C LYS A 81 3.61 2.03 -11.51
N ILE A 82 3.86 2.15 -10.20
CA ILE A 82 4.40 3.38 -9.61
C ILE A 82 5.85 3.30 -9.10
N CYS A 83 6.40 2.12 -8.80
CA CYS A 83 7.48 2.04 -7.80
C CYS A 83 8.74 1.24 -8.19
N SER A 84 9.45 1.58 -9.27
CA SER A 84 10.66 0.82 -9.67
C SER A 84 11.90 1.08 -8.79
N LYS A 85 11.99 2.21 -8.08
CA LYS A 85 13.12 2.58 -7.20
C LYS A 85 12.74 2.69 -5.73
N LEU A 86 11.63 2.05 -5.35
CA LEU A 86 11.12 2.16 -3.99
C LEU A 86 12.07 1.46 -3.02
N LYS A 87 12.52 2.21 -2.01
CA LYS A 87 13.38 1.72 -0.93
C LYS A 87 12.59 1.36 0.31
N ILE A 88 11.53 2.12 0.58
CA ILE A 88 10.71 1.94 1.77
C ILE A 88 9.24 1.85 1.39
N LEU A 89 8.60 0.78 1.82
CA LEU A 89 7.17 0.54 1.63
C LEU A 89 6.49 0.34 2.99
N ARG A 90 5.50 1.19 3.30
CA ARG A 90 4.66 1.09 4.50
C ARG A 90 3.21 0.89 4.10
N VAL A 91 2.65 -0.25 4.48
CA VAL A 91 1.29 -0.64 4.12
C VAL A 91 0.49 -0.85 5.39
N ASN A 92 -0.50 0.00 5.62
CA ASN A 92 -1.46 -0.16 6.69
C ASN A 92 -2.77 -0.64 6.09
N ILE A 93 -3.27 -1.79 6.52
CA ILE A 93 -4.39 -2.47 5.89
C ILE A 93 -5.50 -2.59 6.91
N GLN A 94 -6.66 -2.07 6.56
CA GLN A 94 -7.92 -2.40 7.21
C GLN A 94 -8.79 -3.15 6.20
N SER A 95 -8.72 -4.48 6.21
CA SER A 95 -9.42 -5.33 5.26
C SER A 95 -9.76 -6.69 5.88
N ARG A 96 -10.73 -7.39 5.29
CA ARG A 96 -10.99 -8.83 5.54
C ARG A 96 -10.37 -9.73 4.47
N ASP A 97 -9.71 -9.14 3.48
CA ASP A 97 -8.98 -9.90 2.47
C ASP A 97 -7.70 -10.48 3.10
N ILE A 98 -7.76 -11.78 3.42
CA ILE A 98 -6.64 -12.51 4.02
C ILE A 98 -5.47 -12.71 3.06
N THR A 99 -5.63 -12.43 1.77
CA THR A 99 -4.51 -12.57 0.81
C THR A 99 -3.39 -11.58 1.10
N PHE A 100 -3.66 -10.48 1.82
CA PHE A 100 -2.63 -9.59 2.38
C PHE A 100 -1.78 -10.20 3.48
N LEU A 101 -2.20 -11.31 4.07
CA LEU A 101 -1.45 -12.08 5.06
C LEU A 101 -0.65 -13.21 4.42
N ASN A 102 -0.75 -13.39 3.11
CA ASN A 102 0.02 -14.40 2.38
C ASN A 102 1.45 -13.90 2.16
N ALA A 103 2.38 -14.41 2.96
CA ALA A 103 3.79 -14.01 2.91
C ALA A 103 4.44 -14.33 1.57
N TYR A 104 4.11 -15.48 0.95
CA TYR A 104 4.65 -15.85 -0.36
C TYR A 104 4.26 -14.86 -1.47
N ARG A 105 3.03 -14.35 -1.45
CA ARG A 105 2.59 -13.33 -2.42
C ARG A 105 3.38 -12.03 -2.28
N TRP A 106 3.60 -11.58 -1.05
CA TRP A 106 4.42 -10.39 -0.79
C TRP A 106 5.87 -10.59 -1.21
N GLU A 107 6.46 -11.75 -0.87
CA GLU A 107 7.83 -12.09 -1.25
C GLU A 107 8.00 -12.06 -2.77
N LYS A 108 7.10 -12.72 -3.51
CA LYS A 108 7.10 -12.71 -4.97
C LYS A 108 6.97 -11.29 -5.53
N LEU A 109 6.07 -10.48 -5.00
CA LEU A 109 5.87 -9.09 -5.42
C LEU A 109 7.14 -8.25 -5.21
N ILE A 110 7.78 -8.37 -4.05
CA ILE A 110 8.99 -7.63 -3.69
C ILE A 110 10.15 -8.05 -4.59
N LEU A 111 10.41 -9.35 -4.73
CA LEU A 111 11.51 -9.86 -5.55
C LEU A 111 11.36 -9.48 -7.03
N GLN A 112 10.13 -9.47 -7.55
CA GLN A 112 9.89 -9.21 -8.97
C GLN A 112 9.84 -7.72 -9.32
N PHE A 113 9.26 -6.89 -8.46
CA PHE A 113 8.90 -5.52 -8.82
C PHE A 113 9.52 -4.44 -7.93
N LEU A 114 10.06 -4.80 -6.76
CA LEU A 114 10.65 -3.86 -5.81
C LEU A 114 12.10 -4.29 -5.45
N PRO A 115 13.00 -4.46 -6.45
CA PRO A 115 14.33 -5.03 -6.21
C PRO A 115 15.23 -4.15 -5.33
N GLN A 116 14.90 -2.86 -5.20
CA GLN A 116 15.62 -1.89 -4.37
C GLN A 116 15.00 -1.71 -2.98
N LEU A 117 14.01 -2.54 -2.61
CA LEU A 117 13.32 -2.41 -1.33
C LEU A 117 14.23 -2.83 -0.17
N GLU A 118 14.56 -1.85 0.65
CA GLU A 118 15.39 -1.95 1.85
C GLU A 118 14.53 -2.18 3.10
N GLU A 119 13.37 -1.50 3.19
CA GLU A 119 12.47 -1.61 4.34
C GLU A 119 11.02 -1.89 3.92
N PHE A 120 10.38 -2.84 4.59
CA PHE A 120 9.00 -3.22 4.38
C PHE A 120 8.22 -3.27 5.69
N TYR A 121 7.17 -2.48 5.80
CA TYR A 121 6.32 -2.43 6.98
C TYR A 121 4.91 -2.84 6.59
N LEU A 122 4.41 -3.89 7.23
CA LEU A 122 3.05 -4.35 7.06
C LEU A 122 2.31 -4.25 8.38
N ARG A 123 1.28 -3.43 8.42
CA ARG A 123 0.30 -3.42 9.50
C ARG A 123 -1.01 -3.93 8.96
N TYR A 124 -1.49 -5.04 9.50
CA TYR A 124 -2.80 -5.58 9.16
C TYR A 124 -3.73 -5.45 10.36
N TYR A 125 -4.93 -4.95 10.08
CA TYR A 125 -5.98 -4.75 11.05
C TYR A 125 -7.31 -5.25 10.50
N GLU A 126 -7.96 -6.16 11.22
CA GLU A 126 -9.32 -6.59 10.90
C GLU A 126 -10.31 -5.90 11.84
N ARG A 127 -11.26 -5.13 11.29
CA ARG A 127 -12.38 -4.58 12.06
C ARG A 127 -13.51 -5.60 12.10
N VAL A 128 -13.75 -6.16 13.29
CA VAL A 128 -14.89 -7.04 13.57
C VAL A 128 -16.08 -6.15 14.00
N GLY A 129 -17.18 -6.18 13.24
CA GLY A 129 -18.38 -5.37 13.47
C GLY A 129 -19.61 -6.25 13.73
N SER A 130 -20.80 -5.65 13.92
CA SER A 130 -22.03 -6.39 14.29
C SER A 130 -22.42 -7.54 13.34
N VAL A 131 -22.04 -7.44 12.06
CA VAL A 131 -22.35 -8.45 11.04
C VAL A 131 -21.47 -9.71 11.17
N TYR A 132 -20.25 -9.58 11.71
CA TYR A 132 -19.30 -10.68 11.79
C TYR A 132 -18.83 -10.84 13.23
N LYS A 133 -19.10 -11.98 13.85
CA LYS A 133 -18.79 -12.20 15.27
C LYS A 133 -17.32 -12.51 15.56
N TYR A 134 -16.55 -12.92 14.54
CA TYR A 134 -15.17 -13.38 14.71
C TYR A 134 -14.24 -12.81 13.63
N PRO A 135 -12.96 -12.55 13.97
CA PRO A 135 -11.94 -12.25 12.98
C PRO A 135 -11.68 -13.46 12.08
N ILE A 136 -11.37 -13.22 10.82
CA ILE A 136 -10.86 -14.25 9.89
C ILE A 136 -9.39 -14.53 10.20
N TYR A 137 -8.63 -13.50 10.58
CA TYR A 137 -7.25 -13.70 10.99
C TYR A 137 -7.18 -14.43 12.33
N ASN A 138 -6.50 -15.59 12.33
CA ASN A 138 -6.10 -16.28 13.53
C ASN A 138 -4.60 -16.04 13.73
N GLU A 139 -4.22 -15.44 14.86
CA GLU A 139 -2.84 -15.02 15.17
C GLU A 139 -1.82 -16.16 15.04
N GLY A 140 -2.25 -17.41 15.19
CA GLY A 140 -1.41 -18.61 15.03
C GLY A 140 -0.96 -18.95 13.60
N SER A 141 -1.30 -18.16 12.59
CA SER A 141 -0.97 -18.41 11.18
C SER A 141 -0.03 -17.36 10.56
N ASN A 142 0.97 -16.89 11.32
CA ASN A 142 1.98 -15.99 10.74
C ASN A 142 2.84 -16.75 9.71
N GLN A 143 2.65 -16.43 8.42
CA GLN A 143 3.39 -17.04 7.31
C GLN A 143 4.74 -16.36 7.03
N PHE A 144 5.04 -15.23 7.67
CA PHE A 144 6.24 -14.44 7.44
C PHE A 144 7.43 -14.96 8.25
N ILE A 145 7.75 -16.24 8.06
CA ILE A 145 8.79 -16.96 8.81
C ILE A 145 9.87 -17.58 7.90
N SER A 146 9.81 -17.36 6.58
CA SER A 146 10.88 -17.80 5.67
C SER A 146 12.15 -16.98 5.91
N SER A 147 13.30 -17.52 5.48
CA SER A 147 14.59 -16.82 5.57
C SER A 147 14.56 -15.45 4.90
N PHE A 148 13.82 -15.31 3.79
CA PHE A 148 13.57 -14.02 3.14
C PHE A 148 13.08 -12.94 4.10
N TRP A 149 12.17 -13.29 5.03
CA TRP A 149 11.60 -12.36 6.00
C TRP A 149 12.49 -12.17 7.22
N ILE A 150 13.12 -13.25 7.69
CA ILE A 150 14.02 -13.22 8.86
C ILE A 150 15.30 -12.45 8.57
N GLU A 151 15.93 -12.66 7.42
CA GLU A 151 17.16 -11.95 7.01
C GLU A 151 16.90 -10.47 6.75
N ARG A 152 15.65 -10.11 6.44
CA ARG A 152 15.15 -8.74 6.28
C ARG A 152 14.71 -8.13 7.61
N ASP A 153 15.25 -8.51 8.76
CA ASP A 153 14.84 -8.14 10.14
C ASP A 153 14.69 -6.63 10.48
N ASN A 154 14.73 -5.73 9.48
CA ASN A 154 14.19 -4.38 9.49
C ASN A 154 12.70 -4.29 9.05
N GLY A 155 12.07 -5.40 8.68
CA GLY A 155 10.69 -5.45 8.20
C GLY A 155 9.68 -5.62 9.33
N TYR A 156 9.33 -4.54 10.03
CA TYR A 156 8.37 -4.64 11.14
C TYR A 156 6.98 -5.09 10.66
N LEU A 157 6.60 -6.31 11.03
CA LEU A 157 5.27 -6.87 10.84
C LEU A 157 4.45 -6.65 12.10
N ASN A 158 3.31 -5.98 11.98
CA ASN A 158 2.38 -5.75 13.09
C ASN A 158 0.99 -6.23 12.69
N LEU A 159 0.65 -7.45 13.10
CA LEU A 159 -0.64 -8.08 12.81
C LEU A 159 -1.53 -7.95 14.04
N LYS A 160 -2.71 -7.35 13.89
CA LYS A 160 -3.69 -7.19 14.99
C LYS A 160 -5.09 -7.51 14.49
N SER A 161 -5.87 -8.24 15.29
CA SER A 161 -7.32 -8.26 15.16
C SER A 161 -7.94 -7.62 16.41
N THR A 162 -9.01 -6.84 16.27
CA THR A 162 -9.75 -6.37 17.45
C THR A 162 -11.23 -6.62 17.28
N VAL A 163 -11.81 -7.25 18.29
CA VAL A 163 -13.25 -7.38 18.46
C VAL A 163 -13.74 -6.12 19.14
N ASN A 164 -14.76 -5.46 18.57
CA ASN A 164 -15.33 -4.26 19.19
C ASN A 164 -16.13 -4.69 20.44
N PRO A 165 -15.75 -4.30 21.67
CA PRO A 165 -16.35 -4.83 22.90
C PRO A 165 -17.76 -4.31 23.19
N SER A 166 -18.35 -3.48 22.32
CA SER A 166 -19.66 -2.84 22.55
C SER A 166 -20.88 -3.77 22.36
N PHE A 167 -20.68 -5.08 22.26
CA PHE A 167 -21.76 -6.07 22.05
C PHE A 167 -21.52 -7.40 22.80
N ILE A 168 -21.06 -7.33 24.06
CA ILE A 168 -21.23 -8.43 25.03
C ILE A 168 -22.41 -8.08 25.92
#